data_AF-A0A6B2DHM4-F1
#
_entry.id   AF-A0A6B2DHM4-F1
#
_cell.length_a   1.000
_cell.length_b   1.000
_cell.length_c   1.000
_cell.angle_alpha   90.00
_cell.angle_beta   90.00
_cell.angle_gamma   90.00
#
_symmetry.space_group_name_H-M   'P 1'
#
loop_
_entity.id
_entity.type
_entity.pdbx_description
1 polymer ?
#
loop_
_entity_poly.entity_id
_entity_poly.type
_entity_poly.pdbx_seq_one_letter_code
_entity_poly.pdbx_strand_id
1 'polypeptide(L)'
;MTNYRSCLVAVLLALLATLSMGVTAAEAVTSSPAVAEQNSCGDLSGFTHTALSSLPAEATTTYNLIQKGGPFPYPQNDGVVFTNREGILPSCSSGYYHEYTVPTPGSSNRGTRRIVTGSGGEYFYTGDHYATFQVIDVGGGSTPAKCGDLSKLAGIGYSQLSSAARTVVDNVRNGTSAGTTYENREGVLPACASGYYKLYAVGTNDRVIAGGAGELAYTPDHYATFKRVDLNS
;
A
#
# COMPACT_ATOMS: atom_id res chain seq x y z
N MET A 1 53.10 9.78 72.82
CA MET A 1 52.76 11.21 73.09
C MET A 1 51.40 11.44 72.44
N THR A 2 50.25 11.54 73.09
CA THR A 2 49.84 11.69 74.50
C THR A 2 48.40 11.13 74.59
N ASN A 3 48.05 10.46 75.70
CA ASN A 3 46.80 9.71 75.94
C ASN A 3 45.58 10.57 76.31
N TYR A 4 44.34 10.03 76.23
CA TYR A 4 43.22 10.10 77.22
C TYR A 4 42.03 9.23 76.73
N ARG A 5 41.86 7.98 77.19
CA ARG A 5 41.03 7.43 78.31
C ARG A 5 39.49 7.54 78.21
N SER A 6 38.86 6.34 78.24
CA SER A 6 37.58 5.98 78.92
C SER A 6 36.26 6.52 78.35
N CYS A 7 35.06 5.96 78.52
CA CYS A 7 34.45 4.67 78.93
C CYS A 7 32.92 4.94 78.93
N LEU A 8 32.06 3.91 78.76
CA LEU A 8 30.59 3.86 79.08
C LEU A 8 29.63 4.67 78.17
N VAL A 9 28.68 4.08 77.42
CA VAL A 9 27.40 3.35 77.73
C VAL A 9 26.15 4.26 77.80
N ALA A 10 25.05 3.74 77.22
CA ALA A 10 23.61 4.06 77.34
C ALA A 10 23.00 5.15 76.43
N VAL A 11 22.19 4.81 75.39
CA VAL A 11 20.75 4.41 75.35
C VAL A 11 19.80 5.59 75.61
N LEU A 12 18.96 5.99 74.62
CA LEU A 12 17.48 5.93 74.67
C LEU A 12 16.79 6.64 73.46
N LEU A 13 15.60 6.12 73.12
CA LEU A 13 14.64 6.54 72.08
C LEU A 13 14.12 7.98 72.21
N ALA A 14 13.73 8.62 71.09
CA ALA A 14 12.36 9.16 70.87
C ALA A 14 12.15 9.92 69.53
N LEU A 15 11.09 9.50 68.81
CA LEU A 15 10.03 10.26 68.11
C LEU A 15 10.29 11.32 66.99
N LEU A 16 9.60 11.05 65.87
CA LEU A 16 8.79 11.93 64.99
C LEU A 16 9.41 13.15 64.29
N ALA A 17 9.34 13.17 62.95
CA ALA A 17 8.35 13.95 62.18
C ALA A 17 8.82 14.21 60.72
N THR A 18 8.03 13.70 59.78
CA THR A 18 7.71 14.23 58.44
C THR A 18 8.60 15.34 57.83
N LEU A 19 9.27 15.01 56.71
CA LEU A 19 9.47 15.97 55.63
C LEU A 19 9.41 15.27 54.26
N SER A 20 8.21 15.23 53.71
CA SER A 20 7.94 14.84 52.32
C SER A 20 8.34 15.98 51.39
N MET A 21 9.54 15.92 50.82
CA MET A 21 9.89 16.72 49.65
C MET A 21 9.32 16.04 48.40
N GLY A 22 8.29 16.65 47.83
CA GLY A 22 7.74 16.28 46.54
C GLY A 22 8.76 16.52 45.43
N VAL A 23 9.27 15.44 44.86
CA VAL A 23 9.92 15.46 43.55
C VAL A 23 8.80 15.25 42.53
N THR A 24 8.35 16.31 41.88
CA THR A 24 7.52 16.20 40.69
C THR A 24 8.40 15.67 39.57
N ALA A 25 8.34 14.36 39.29
CA ALA A 25 8.89 13.82 38.07
C ALA A 25 8.08 14.41 36.90
N ALA A 26 8.72 15.27 36.10
CA ALA A 26 8.14 15.71 34.85
C ALA A 26 8.08 14.49 33.92
N GLU A 27 6.87 14.01 33.63
CA GLU A 27 6.66 13.01 32.59
C GLU A 27 7.05 13.65 31.25
N ALA A 28 8.22 13.27 30.74
CA ALA A 28 8.60 13.59 29.39
C ALA A 28 7.62 12.86 28.45
N VAL A 29 6.70 13.61 27.85
CA VAL A 29 5.88 13.12 26.74
C VAL A 29 6.82 12.80 25.60
N THR A 30 7.24 11.53 25.50
CA THR A 30 7.89 11.03 24.29
C THR A 30 6.84 11.02 23.20
N SER A 31 6.80 12.07 22.39
CA SER A 31 6.12 12.04 21.10
C SER A 31 6.78 10.94 20.27
N SER A 32 6.14 9.78 20.20
CA SER A 32 6.51 8.74 19.23
C SER A 32 6.54 9.39 17.85
N PRO A 33 7.60 9.20 17.04
CA PRO A 33 7.62 9.77 15.70
C PRO A 33 6.40 9.23 14.96
N ALA A 34 5.56 10.13 14.45
CA ALA A 34 4.52 9.76 13.53
C ALA A 34 5.23 9.15 12.31
N VAL A 35 5.18 7.82 12.20
CA VAL A 35 5.48 7.16 10.93
C VAL A 35 4.49 7.76 9.96
N ALA A 36 4.96 8.47 8.94
CA ALA A 36 4.09 8.97 7.89
C ALA A 36 3.24 7.78 7.40
N GLU A 37 1.92 7.93 7.46
CA GLU A 37 1.00 6.87 7.09
C GLU A 37 1.25 6.54 5.62
N GLN A 38 1.69 5.32 5.33
CA GLN A 38 1.95 4.87 3.97
C GLN A 38 0.64 4.89 3.18
N ASN A 39 0.67 5.43 1.96
CA ASN A 39 -0.50 5.49 1.08
C ASN A 39 -1.16 4.11 0.94
N SER A 40 -2.49 4.06 0.96
CA SER A 40 -3.25 2.84 0.64
C SER A 40 -2.99 2.40 -0.80
N CYS A 41 -3.06 1.10 -1.08
CA CYS A 41 -2.83 0.58 -2.43
C CYS A 41 -3.63 1.33 -3.51
N GLY A 42 -2.95 1.74 -4.59
CA GLY A 42 -3.51 2.55 -5.67
C GLY A 42 -3.57 4.06 -5.38
N ASP A 43 -3.38 4.52 -4.15
CA ASP A 43 -3.32 5.95 -3.83
C ASP A 43 -1.95 6.54 -4.22
N LEU A 44 -1.93 7.24 -5.35
CA LEU A 44 -0.73 7.91 -5.88
C LEU A 44 -0.61 9.38 -5.43
N SER A 45 -1.47 9.84 -4.51
CA SER A 45 -1.39 11.20 -4.00
C SER A 45 -0.03 11.47 -3.32
N GLY A 46 0.51 12.67 -3.50
CA GLY A 46 1.80 13.06 -2.96
C GLY A 46 3.02 12.59 -3.77
N PHE A 47 2.87 11.73 -4.78
CA PHE A 47 3.96 11.42 -5.70
C PHE A 47 4.18 12.52 -6.73
N THR A 48 5.43 12.71 -7.13
CA THR A 48 5.73 13.51 -8.33
C THR A 48 5.43 12.67 -9.56
N HIS A 49 4.65 13.22 -10.49
CA HIS A 49 4.34 12.62 -11.77
C HIS A 49 5.28 13.15 -12.85
N THR A 50 5.78 12.28 -13.70
CA THR A 50 6.62 12.64 -14.85
C THR A 50 6.21 11.87 -16.08
N ALA A 51 6.22 12.53 -17.24
CA ALA A 51 6.01 11.85 -18.50
C ALA A 51 7.18 10.87 -18.76
N LEU A 52 6.88 9.69 -19.33
CA LEU A 52 7.92 8.73 -19.73
C LEU A 52 8.97 9.38 -20.66
N SER A 53 8.54 10.27 -21.55
CA SER A 53 9.41 11.00 -22.48
C SER A 53 10.35 11.99 -21.80
N SER A 54 10.11 12.35 -20.53
CA SER A 54 10.96 13.24 -19.74
C SER A 54 12.03 12.49 -18.92
N LEU A 55 11.98 11.15 -18.90
CA LEU A 55 12.99 10.30 -18.27
C LEU A 55 14.17 10.02 -19.23
N PRO A 56 15.30 9.47 -18.73
CA PRO A 56 16.37 8.98 -19.60
C PRO A 56 15.84 8.02 -20.67
N ALA A 57 16.41 8.05 -21.89
CA ALA A 57 15.94 7.25 -23.01
C ALA A 57 15.90 5.74 -22.70
N GLU A 58 16.80 5.25 -21.85
CA GLU A 58 16.84 3.86 -21.40
C GLU A 58 15.58 3.46 -20.63
N ALA A 59 14.91 4.38 -19.93
CA ALA A 59 13.65 4.10 -19.26
C ALA A 59 12.53 3.78 -20.27
N THR A 60 12.50 4.48 -21.41
CA THR A 60 11.56 4.18 -22.51
C THR A 60 11.85 2.81 -23.12
N THR A 61 13.12 2.46 -23.29
CA THR A 61 13.53 1.11 -23.75
C THR A 61 13.07 0.03 -22.77
N THR A 62 13.33 0.20 -21.47
CA THR A 62 12.89 -0.74 -20.43
C THR A 62 11.36 -0.86 -20.39
N TYR A 63 10.62 0.26 -20.44
CA TYR A 63 9.16 0.25 -20.53
C TYR A 63 8.66 -0.59 -21.71
N ASN A 64 9.24 -0.39 -22.90
CA ASN A 64 8.86 -1.15 -24.10
C ASN A 64 9.15 -2.66 -23.97
N LEU A 65 10.19 -3.06 -23.24
CA LEU A 65 10.46 -4.47 -22.93
C LEU A 65 9.42 -5.03 -21.97
N ILE A 66 9.03 -4.27 -20.94
CA ILE A 66 7.96 -4.66 -20.01
C ILE A 66 6.66 -4.92 -20.77
N GLN A 67 6.28 -4.01 -21.68
CA GLN A 67 5.07 -4.20 -22.51
C GLN A 67 5.11 -5.47 -23.36
N LYS A 68 6.29 -5.90 -23.80
CA LYS A 68 6.48 -7.11 -24.63
C LYS A 68 6.66 -8.39 -23.81
N GLY A 69 6.85 -8.28 -22.49
CA GLY A 69 7.23 -9.41 -21.64
C GLY A 69 8.69 -9.86 -21.80
N GLY A 70 9.59 -8.94 -22.21
CA GLY A 70 11.01 -9.21 -22.43
C GLY A 70 11.37 -9.51 -23.90
N PRO A 71 12.52 -10.17 -24.16
CA PRO A 71 13.50 -10.66 -23.17
C PRO A 71 14.17 -9.53 -22.40
N PHE A 72 14.43 -9.75 -21.11
CA PHE A 72 15.05 -8.75 -20.25
C PHE A 72 16.58 -8.87 -20.21
N PRO A 73 17.32 -7.74 -20.15
CA PRO A 73 18.78 -7.74 -20.16
C PRO A 73 19.40 -8.34 -18.88
N TYR A 74 18.69 -8.29 -17.74
CA TYR A 74 19.13 -8.89 -16.48
C TYR A 74 18.11 -9.94 -16.01
N PRO A 75 18.00 -11.11 -16.67
CA PRO A 75 16.89 -12.05 -16.44
C PRO A 75 16.84 -12.68 -15.05
N GLN A 76 17.93 -12.60 -14.26
CA GLN A 76 17.94 -13.03 -12.86
C GLN A 76 17.31 -12.01 -11.89
N ASN A 77 17.10 -10.77 -12.34
CA ASN A 77 16.65 -9.67 -11.50
C ASN A 77 15.46 -8.91 -12.09
N ASP A 78 15.39 -8.77 -13.41
CA ASP A 78 14.31 -8.07 -14.06
C ASP A 78 13.04 -8.93 -14.02
N GLY A 79 11.96 -8.35 -13.49
CA GLY A 79 10.68 -9.01 -13.28
C GLY A 79 10.55 -9.73 -11.94
N VAL A 80 11.55 -9.68 -11.05
CA VAL A 80 11.39 -10.23 -9.70
C VAL A 80 10.50 -9.33 -8.84
N VAL A 81 9.93 -9.89 -7.78
CA VAL A 81 9.07 -9.15 -6.84
C VAL A 81 9.88 -8.07 -6.13
N PHE A 82 9.38 -6.83 -6.19
CA PHE A 82 9.83 -5.73 -5.36
C PHE A 82 8.97 -5.70 -4.08
N THR A 83 9.60 -5.87 -2.92
CA THR A 83 8.85 -6.05 -1.65
C THR A 83 8.37 -4.75 -1.02
N ASN A 84 8.82 -3.59 -1.51
CA ASN A 84 8.49 -2.28 -0.95
C ASN A 84 8.70 -2.20 0.58
N ARG A 85 9.84 -2.72 1.06
CA ARG A 85 10.12 -2.88 2.49
C ARG A 85 10.18 -1.54 3.24
N GLU A 86 10.69 -0.52 2.57
CA GLU A 86 10.81 0.84 3.09
C GLU A 86 9.46 1.58 3.11
N GLY A 87 8.41 0.99 2.52
CA GLY A 87 7.05 1.54 2.54
C GLY A 87 6.90 2.84 1.76
N ILE A 88 7.76 3.10 0.76
CA ILE A 88 7.72 4.33 -0.02
C ILE A 88 6.58 4.28 -1.03
N LEU A 89 6.42 3.16 -1.76
CA LEU A 89 5.28 2.97 -2.66
C LEU A 89 4.01 2.67 -1.85
N PRO A 90 2.80 2.78 -2.43
CA PRO A 90 1.58 2.40 -1.74
C PRO A 90 1.58 0.99 -1.15
N SER A 91 0.85 0.80 -0.05
CA SER A 91 0.79 -0.47 0.70
C SER A 91 -0.15 -1.47 0.00
N CYS A 92 0.38 -2.18 -0.99
CA CYS A 92 -0.31 -3.27 -1.70
C CYS A 92 0.09 -4.67 -1.19
N SER A 93 -0.63 -5.70 -1.63
CA SER A 93 -0.34 -7.10 -1.30
C SER A 93 1.04 -7.56 -1.77
N SER A 94 1.56 -8.63 -1.15
CA SER A 94 2.83 -9.23 -1.57
C SER A 94 2.77 -9.71 -3.02
N GLY A 95 3.82 -9.45 -3.79
CA GLY A 95 3.87 -9.76 -5.22
C GLY A 95 3.19 -8.72 -6.11
N TYR A 96 2.63 -7.65 -5.56
CA TYR A 96 1.99 -6.60 -6.37
C TYR A 96 2.99 -5.84 -7.24
N TYR A 97 4.19 -5.59 -6.71
CA TYR A 97 5.23 -4.82 -7.38
C TYR A 97 6.32 -5.72 -7.97
N HIS A 98 6.80 -5.36 -9.15
CA HIS A 98 7.94 -6.02 -9.81
C HIS A 98 8.96 -4.99 -10.28
N GLU A 99 10.26 -5.30 -10.18
CA GLU A 99 11.33 -4.38 -10.54
C GLU A 99 12.03 -4.74 -11.86
N TYR A 100 12.46 -3.70 -12.58
CA TYR A 100 13.16 -3.83 -13.86
C TYR A 100 14.32 -2.84 -13.91
N THR A 101 15.46 -3.30 -14.41
CA THR A 101 16.64 -2.47 -14.55
C THR A 101 16.46 -1.45 -15.67
N VAL A 102 16.82 -0.20 -15.39
CA VAL A 102 17.04 0.81 -16.42
C VAL A 102 18.55 0.95 -16.60
N PRO A 103 19.12 0.51 -17.75
CA PRO A 103 20.55 0.61 -17.97
C PRO A 103 21.08 2.03 -17.80
N THR A 104 22.28 2.16 -17.23
CA THR A 104 23.01 3.43 -17.16
C THR A 104 24.14 3.38 -18.19
N PRO A 105 24.14 4.25 -19.22
CA PRO A 105 25.19 4.25 -20.23
C PRO A 105 26.59 4.31 -19.64
N GLY A 106 27.49 3.47 -20.16
CA GLY A 106 28.88 3.38 -19.69
C GLY A 106 29.08 2.67 -18.34
N SER A 107 28.02 2.27 -17.65
CA SER A 107 28.13 1.47 -16.42
C SER A 107 28.53 0.03 -16.75
N SER A 108 29.44 -0.53 -15.96
CA SER A 108 29.81 -1.97 -16.00
C SER A 108 28.86 -2.85 -15.18
N ASN A 109 27.93 -2.25 -14.43
CA ASN A 109 26.95 -2.94 -13.59
C ASN A 109 25.53 -2.44 -13.87
N ARG A 110 24.53 -3.00 -13.18
CA ARG A 110 23.09 -2.65 -13.31
C ARG A 110 22.76 -1.18 -13.00
N GLY A 111 23.67 -0.43 -12.38
CA GLY A 111 23.43 0.94 -11.94
C GLY A 111 22.34 1.05 -10.86
N THR A 112 21.90 2.27 -10.60
CA THR A 112 20.90 2.61 -9.56
C THR A 112 19.49 2.82 -10.10
N ARG A 113 19.33 2.88 -11.43
CA ARG A 113 18.06 3.25 -12.06
C ARG A 113 17.14 2.05 -12.24
N ARG A 114 15.86 2.19 -11.92
CA ARG A 114 14.85 1.12 -12.06
C ARG A 114 13.51 1.67 -12.50
N ILE A 115 12.73 0.81 -13.16
CA ILE A 115 11.28 0.93 -13.22
C ILE A 115 10.70 -0.13 -12.29
N VAL A 116 9.72 0.26 -11.46
CA VAL A 116 8.89 -0.67 -10.68
C VAL A 116 7.48 -0.62 -11.24
N THR A 117 6.88 -1.77 -11.54
CA THR A 117 5.50 -1.88 -12.03
C THR A 117 4.56 -2.28 -10.90
N GLY A 118 3.35 -1.73 -10.85
CA GLY A 118 2.25 -2.22 -10.03
C GLY A 118 1.25 -3.02 -10.86
N SER A 119 0.59 -4.02 -10.27
CA SER A 119 -0.45 -4.81 -10.95
C SER A 119 -1.68 -4.01 -11.37
N GLY A 120 -1.90 -2.82 -10.78
CA GLY A 120 -2.93 -1.87 -11.19
C GLY A 120 -2.61 -1.15 -12.52
N GLY A 121 -1.40 -1.35 -13.05
CA GLY A 121 -0.91 -0.74 -14.27
C GLY A 121 -0.10 0.53 -14.04
N GLU A 122 0.28 0.81 -12.80
CA GLU A 122 1.18 1.90 -12.43
C GLU A 122 2.62 1.57 -12.79
N TYR A 123 3.39 2.61 -13.13
CA TYR A 123 4.83 2.52 -13.33
C TYR A 123 5.49 3.58 -12.47
N PHE A 124 6.56 3.20 -11.78
CA PHE A 124 7.35 4.09 -10.95
C PHE A 124 8.79 4.10 -11.42
N TYR A 125 9.41 5.26 -11.52
CA TYR A 125 10.83 5.41 -11.79
C TYR A 125 11.59 5.78 -10.53
N THR A 126 12.70 5.10 -10.28
CA THR A 126 13.73 5.53 -9.31
C THR A 126 15.06 5.71 -10.05
N GLY A 127 15.73 6.83 -9.79
CA GLY A 127 17.08 7.10 -10.29
C GLY A 127 18.18 6.73 -9.29
N ASP A 128 17.81 6.44 -8.06
CA ASP A 128 18.64 6.48 -6.86
C ASP A 128 18.54 5.20 -6.02
N HIS A 129 18.23 4.08 -6.68
CA HIS A 129 18.16 2.76 -6.06
C HIS A 129 17.14 2.69 -4.92
N TYR A 130 15.90 3.04 -5.26
CA TYR A 130 14.70 2.96 -4.42
C TYR A 130 14.62 3.97 -3.28
N ALA A 131 15.52 4.96 -3.22
CA ALA A 131 15.46 6.01 -2.21
C ALA A 131 14.31 7.00 -2.48
N THR A 132 14.03 7.31 -3.75
CA THR A 132 12.87 8.11 -4.17
C THR A 132 12.19 7.54 -5.41
N PHE A 133 10.91 7.86 -5.58
CA PHE A 133 10.11 7.42 -6.72
C PHE A 133 9.31 8.56 -7.34
N GLN A 134 9.15 8.47 -8.66
CA GLN A 134 8.23 9.28 -9.45
C GLN A 134 7.25 8.36 -10.17
N VAL A 135 5.98 8.72 -10.23
CA VAL A 135 5.00 8.02 -11.07
C VAL A 135 5.27 8.37 -12.53
N ILE A 136 5.29 7.36 -13.39
CA ILE A 136 5.50 7.53 -14.83
C ILE A 136 4.15 7.60 -15.54
N ASP A 137 3.89 8.72 -16.21
CA ASP A 137 2.73 8.87 -17.07
C ASP A 137 3.07 8.41 -18.51
N VAL A 138 2.55 7.25 -18.90
CA VAL A 138 2.80 6.59 -20.19
C VAL A 138 1.75 7.01 -21.23
N GLY A 139 2.10 7.95 -22.10
CA GLY A 139 1.24 8.41 -23.21
C GLY A 139 0.83 9.89 -23.16
N GLY A 140 1.55 10.74 -22.42
CA GLY A 140 1.16 12.15 -22.24
C GLY A 140 -0.20 12.32 -21.55
N GLY A 141 -0.64 11.27 -20.86
CA GLY A 141 -2.00 11.10 -20.37
C GLY A 141 -2.38 9.63 -20.16
N SER A 142 -1.50 8.80 -19.56
CA SER A 142 -2.06 7.68 -18.79
C SER A 142 -2.71 8.28 -17.57
N THR A 143 -3.92 8.79 -17.72
CA THR A 143 -4.81 8.82 -16.57
C THR A 143 -4.80 7.38 -16.03
N PRO A 144 -4.49 7.16 -14.75
CA PRO A 144 -4.82 5.91 -14.07
C PRO A 144 -6.20 5.47 -14.56
N ALA A 145 -6.42 4.15 -14.75
CA ALA A 145 -7.74 3.65 -15.19
C ALA A 145 -8.80 4.45 -14.43
N LYS A 146 -9.69 5.12 -15.17
CA LYS A 146 -10.59 6.11 -14.57
C LYS A 146 -11.25 5.43 -13.37
N CYS A 147 -11.26 6.09 -12.21
CA CYS A 147 -11.89 5.53 -11.02
C CYS A 147 -13.26 4.92 -11.39
N GLY A 148 -13.47 3.65 -11.02
CA GLY A 148 -14.66 2.88 -11.38
C GLY A 148 -14.61 2.09 -12.71
N ASP A 149 -13.63 2.32 -13.59
CA ASP A 149 -13.52 1.63 -14.88
C ASP A 149 -13.10 0.16 -14.75
N LEU A 150 -14.09 -0.73 -14.62
CA LEU A 150 -13.89 -2.18 -14.54
C LEU A 150 -13.74 -2.85 -15.92
N SER A 151 -13.46 -2.10 -17.00
CA SER A 151 -13.37 -2.65 -18.36
C SER A 151 -12.29 -3.71 -18.53
N LYS A 152 -11.22 -3.64 -17.72
CA LYS A 152 -10.11 -4.61 -17.72
C LYS A 152 -10.42 -5.93 -17.04
N LEU A 153 -11.48 -5.99 -16.22
CA LEU A 153 -11.88 -7.23 -15.57
C LEU A 153 -12.65 -8.13 -16.53
N ALA A 154 -12.45 -9.45 -16.40
CA ALA A 154 -13.31 -10.41 -17.07
C ALA A 154 -14.77 -10.22 -16.63
N GLY A 155 -15.70 -10.25 -17.58
CA GLY A 155 -17.13 -10.17 -17.29
C GLY A 155 -17.68 -11.47 -16.71
N ILE A 156 -18.68 -11.35 -15.84
CA ILE A 156 -19.58 -12.43 -15.43
C ILE A 156 -21.01 -11.93 -15.52
N GLY A 157 -21.87 -12.69 -16.22
CA GLY A 157 -23.27 -12.32 -16.32
C GLY A 157 -23.99 -12.47 -14.99
N TYR A 158 -24.92 -11.57 -14.72
CA TYR A 158 -25.75 -11.62 -13.51
C TYR A 158 -26.46 -12.98 -13.38
N SER A 159 -26.93 -13.56 -14.49
CA SER A 159 -27.56 -14.89 -14.51
C SER A 159 -26.61 -16.04 -14.10
N GLN A 160 -25.30 -15.85 -14.23
CA GLN A 160 -24.26 -16.83 -13.89
C GLN A 160 -23.81 -16.73 -12.42
N LEU A 161 -24.23 -15.69 -11.70
CA LEU A 161 -23.95 -15.53 -10.28
C LEU A 161 -24.74 -16.55 -9.45
N SER A 162 -24.17 -16.95 -8.31
CA SER A 162 -24.89 -17.74 -7.31
C SER A 162 -26.14 -16.99 -6.82
N SER A 163 -27.17 -17.72 -6.37
CA SER A 163 -28.41 -17.10 -5.89
C SER A 163 -28.18 -16.14 -4.72
N ALA A 164 -27.20 -16.43 -3.85
CA ALA A 164 -26.79 -15.54 -2.77
C ALA A 164 -26.12 -14.27 -3.32
N ALA A 165 -25.21 -14.40 -4.30
CA ALA A 165 -24.56 -13.24 -4.91
C ALA A 165 -25.57 -12.33 -5.63
N ARG A 166 -26.53 -12.92 -6.35
CA ARG A 166 -27.63 -12.16 -6.98
C ARG A 166 -28.45 -11.37 -5.96
N THR A 167 -28.82 -12.00 -4.84
CA THR A 167 -29.54 -11.34 -3.74
C THR A 167 -28.76 -10.13 -3.21
N VAL A 168 -27.45 -10.28 -2.99
CA VAL A 168 -26.59 -9.18 -2.54
C VAL A 168 -26.52 -8.08 -3.61
N VAL A 169 -26.29 -8.41 -4.88
CA VAL A 169 -26.29 -7.44 -5.98
C VAL A 169 -27.59 -6.65 -6.04
N ASP A 170 -28.74 -7.31 -5.92
CA ASP A 170 -30.04 -6.64 -5.96
C ASP A 170 -30.23 -5.71 -4.76
N ASN A 171 -29.84 -6.14 -3.56
CA ASN A 171 -29.91 -5.30 -2.37
C ASN A 171 -29.00 -4.07 -2.47
N VAL A 172 -27.78 -4.23 -2.99
CA VAL A 172 -26.85 -3.12 -3.25
C VAL A 172 -27.47 -2.12 -4.22
N ARG A 173 -28.02 -2.60 -5.35
CA ARG A 173 -28.65 -1.75 -6.37
C ARG A 173 -29.88 -1.02 -5.86
N ASN A 174 -30.64 -1.65 -4.96
CA ASN A 174 -31.81 -1.06 -4.32
C ASN A 174 -31.45 -0.16 -3.12
N GLY A 175 -30.17 -0.05 -2.75
CA GLY A 175 -29.73 0.73 -1.59
C GLY A 175 -30.15 0.15 -0.24
N THR A 176 -30.49 -1.14 -0.17
CA THR A 176 -31.01 -1.81 1.04
C THR A 176 -29.92 -2.51 1.86
N SER A 177 -28.65 -2.39 1.47
CA SER A 177 -27.51 -2.97 2.18
C SER A 177 -26.42 -1.95 2.44
N ALA A 178 -25.96 -1.88 3.69
CA ALA A 178 -24.78 -1.13 4.08
C ALA A 178 -23.54 -2.03 3.98
N GLY A 179 -22.65 -1.70 3.06
CA GLY A 179 -21.36 -2.39 2.92
C GLY A 179 -20.31 -1.79 3.84
N THR A 180 -19.22 -2.52 4.06
CA THR A 180 -18.01 -1.96 4.67
C THR A 180 -17.16 -1.30 3.58
N THR A 181 -16.19 -0.45 3.95
CA THR A 181 -15.23 0.04 2.94
C THR A 181 -14.38 -1.12 2.43
N TYR A 182 -14.24 -1.21 1.10
CA TYR A 182 -13.27 -2.08 0.46
C TYR A 182 -11.95 -1.32 0.31
N GLU A 183 -10.94 -1.72 1.06
CA GLU A 183 -9.57 -1.25 0.88
C GLU A 183 -8.97 -2.08 -0.25
N ASN A 184 -8.80 -1.50 -1.44
CA ASN A 184 -8.31 -2.15 -2.68
C ASN A 184 -6.85 -2.61 -2.58
N ARG A 185 -6.51 -3.42 -1.58
CA ARG A 185 -5.15 -3.86 -1.22
C ARG A 185 -4.53 -4.73 -2.29
N GLU A 186 -5.36 -5.45 -3.03
CA GLU A 186 -4.95 -6.26 -4.18
C GLU A 186 -4.58 -5.36 -5.37
N GLY A 187 -5.04 -4.11 -5.38
CA GLY A 187 -4.84 -3.13 -6.45
C GLY A 187 -5.33 -3.62 -7.82
N VAL A 188 -6.32 -4.52 -7.81
CA VAL A 188 -6.95 -5.07 -9.03
C VAL A 188 -8.02 -4.12 -9.56
N LEU A 189 -8.75 -3.42 -8.67
CA LEU A 189 -9.69 -2.38 -9.08
C LEU A 189 -8.93 -1.07 -9.38
N PRO A 190 -9.46 -0.20 -10.25
CA PRO A 190 -8.89 1.13 -10.47
C PRO A 190 -8.74 1.93 -9.18
N ALA A 191 -7.69 2.75 -9.10
CA ALA A 191 -7.49 3.67 -7.98
C ALA A 191 -8.65 4.68 -7.89
N CYS A 192 -9.18 4.84 -6.67
CA CYS A 192 -10.27 5.75 -6.35
C CYS A 192 -10.02 6.40 -4.99
N ALA A 193 -10.75 7.48 -4.69
CA ALA A 193 -10.75 8.06 -3.35
C ALA A 193 -11.16 7.02 -2.29
N SER A 194 -10.59 7.13 -1.09
CA SER A 194 -10.95 6.24 0.02
C SER A 194 -12.47 6.22 0.26
N GLY A 195 -13.01 5.03 0.51
CA GLY A 195 -14.44 4.83 0.70
C GLY A 195 -15.28 4.73 -0.58
N TYR A 196 -14.70 4.92 -1.76
CA TYR A 196 -15.43 4.79 -3.05
C TYR A 196 -15.98 3.39 -3.26
N TYR A 197 -15.16 2.36 -3.00
CA TYR A 197 -15.59 0.97 -3.10
C TYR A 197 -16.14 0.47 -1.78
N LYS A 198 -17.30 -0.18 -1.83
CA LYS A 198 -17.94 -0.84 -0.70
C LYS A 198 -17.95 -2.35 -0.91
N LEU A 199 -17.61 -3.08 0.14
CA LEU A 199 -17.58 -4.53 0.21
C LEU A 199 -18.87 -5.07 0.83
N TYR A 200 -19.40 -6.13 0.23
CA TYR A 200 -20.58 -6.84 0.69
C TYR A 200 -20.28 -8.34 0.76
N ALA A 201 -20.47 -8.92 1.94
CA ALA A 201 -20.33 -10.36 2.12
C ALA A 201 -21.48 -11.10 1.41
N VAL A 202 -21.14 -12.10 0.60
CA VAL A 202 -22.12 -13.03 0.01
C VAL A 202 -22.12 -14.34 0.81
N GLY A 203 -20.93 -14.87 1.11
CA GLY A 203 -20.73 -16.07 1.91
C GLY A 203 -19.40 -16.01 2.65
N THR A 204 -18.77 -17.15 2.92
CA THR A 204 -17.46 -17.18 3.60
C THR A 204 -16.36 -16.57 2.73
N ASN A 205 -16.34 -16.91 1.42
CA ASN A 205 -15.29 -16.49 0.49
C ASN A 205 -15.79 -15.43 -0.49
N ASP A 206 -17.03 -15.56 -0.93
CA ASP A 206 -17.62 -14.76 -1.99
C ASP A 206 -17.93 -13.34 -1.52
N ARG A 207 -17.57 -12.33 -2.30
CA ARG A 207 -17.89 -10.92 -2.05
C ARG A 207 -18.41 -10.24 -3.30
N VAL A 208 -19.29 -9.27 -3.10
CA VAL A 208 -19.61 -8.25 -4.10
C VAL A 208 -18.92 -6.97 -3.66
N ILE A 209 -18.29 -6.27 -4.60
CA ILE A 209 -17.72 -4.95 -4.40
C ILE A 209 -18.48 -3.98 -5.30
N ALA A 210 -18.99 -2.89 -4.71
CA ALA A 210 -19.73 -1.87 -5.44
C ALA A 210 -18.95 -0.55 -5.44
N GLY A 211 -18.81 0.07 -6.60
CA GLY A 211 -18.28 1.42 -6.75
C GLY A 211 -19.36 2.48 -6.52
N GLY A 212 -18.93 3.71 -6.20
CA GLY A 212 -19.82 4.83 -5.93
C GLY A 212 -20.71 5.26 -7.11
N ALA A 213 -20.36 4.89 -8.35
CA ALA A 213 -21.18 5.16 -9.53
C ALA A 213 -22.00 3.93 -10.00
N GLY A 214 -22.09 2.88 -9.18
CA GLY A 214 -22.94 1.71 -9.42
C GLY A 214 -22.24 0.57 -10.15
N GLU A 215 -20.91 0.63 -10.29
CA GLU A 215 -20.12 -0.46 -10.85
C GLU A 215 -20.10 -1.64 -9.88
N LEU A 216 -20.10 -2.86 -10.40
CA LEU A 216 -20.14 -4.07 -9.60
C LEU A 216 -19.01 -5.00 -9.99
N ALA A 217 -18.20 -5.38 -9.02
CA ALA A 217 -17.25 -6.47 -9.12
C ALA A 217 -17.67 -7.63 -8.22
N TYR A 218 -17.32 -8.84 -8.62
CA TYR A 218 -17.55 -10.06 -7.89
C TYR A 218 -16.23 -10.81 -7.70
N THR A 219 -15.96 -11.23 -6.47
CA THR A 219 -14.84 -12.11 -6.15
C THR A 219 -15.37 -13.40 -5.50
N PRO A 220 -15.38 -14.53 -6.22
CA PRO A 220 -15.90 -15.80 -5.71
C PRO A 220 -14.96 -16.52 -4.74
N ASP A 221 -13.74 -16.03 -4.58
CA ASP A 221 -12.61 -16.78 -4.04
C ASP A 221 -11.74 -15.93 -3.11
N HIS A 222 -12.39 -15.06 -2.33
CA HIS A 222 -11.74 -14.26 -1.29
C HIS A 222 -10.56 -13.41 -1.85
N TYR A 223 -10.88 -12.59 -2.85
CA TYR A 223 -9.97 -11.65 -3.51
C TYR A 223 -8.89 -12.28 -4.40
N ALA A 224 -8.95 -13.59 -4.68
CA ALA A 224 -8.02 -14.21 -5.62
C ALA A 224 -8.36 -13.88 -7.08
N THR A 225 -9.66 -13.75 -7.41
CA THR A 225 -10.14 -13.31 -8.72
C THR A 225 -11.18 -12.21 -8.59
N PHE A 226 -11.20 -11.32 -9.58
CA PHE A 226 -12.17 -10.23 -9.69
C PHE A 226 -12.82 -10.27 -11.06
N LYS A 227 -14.15 -10.21 -11.08
CA LYS A 227 -14.94 -10.19 -12.31
C LYS A 227 -15.88 -8.99 -12.29
N ARG A 228 -16.03 -8.30 -13.41
CA ARG A 228 -17.08 -7.28 -13.56
C ARG A 228 -18.43 -7.98 -13.70
N VAL A 229 -19.43 -7.56 -12.93
CA VAL A 229 -20.80 -8.07 -13.04
C VAL A 229 -21.52 -7.35 -14.17
N ASP A 230 -21.92 -8.10 -15.19
CA ASP A 230 -22.68 -7.60 -16.33
C ASP A 230 -24.17 -7.85 -16.09
N LEU A 231 -24.91 -6.80 -15.73
CA LEU A 231 -26.32 -6.87 -15.29
C LEU A 231 -27.32 -7.27 -16.39
N ASN A 232 -26.95 -7.12 -17.65
CA ASN A 232 -27.82 -7.35 -18.80
C ASN A 232 -27.63 -8.75 -19.42
N SER A 233 -27.04 -9.69 -18.69
CA SER A 233 -26.68 -11.04 -19.17
C SER A 233 -26.97 -12.14 -18.15
#